data_AF-A0A2M9EF77-F1
#
_entry.id   AF-A0A2M9EF77-F1
#
_cell.length_a   1.000
_cell.length_b   1.000
_cell.length_c   1.000
_cell.angle_alpha   90.00
_cell.angle_beta   90.00
_cell.angle_gamma   90.00
#
_symmetry.space_group_name_H-M   'P 1'
#
loop_
_entity.id
_entity.type
_entity.pdbx_description
1 polymer ?
#
loop_
_entity_poly.entity_id
_entity_poly.type
_entity_poly.pdbx_seq_one_letter_code
_entity_poly.pdbx_strand_id
1 'polypeptide(L)'
;MARNKSKGDPHVRLHLYEMQTPAWQTLSVDARALLLELRALYRQSQANVVFLSVREAMRRLNIGQRRVERAFADLKERGWIRIETKGSFNCKMGQASAYRLTNKEDGSPGSKPTNDFMRWRPSP
;
A
#
# COMPACT_ATOMS: atom_id res chain seq x y z
N MET A 1 -30.11 23.37 10.84
CA MET A 1 -29.49 22.05 11.05
C MET A 1 -28.65 21.70 9.83
N ALA A 2 -27.34 21.46 9.98
CA ALA A 2 -26.48 21.12 8.85
C ALA A 2 -26.84 19.72 8.34
N ARG A 3 -27.22 19.64 7.06
CA ARG A 3 -27.52 18.38 6.36
C ARG A 3 -26.25 17.54 6.33
N ASN A 4 -26.17 16.50 7.17
CA ASN A 4 -25.12 15.50 7.08
C ASN A 4 -25.21 14.87 5.69
N LYS A 5 -24.31 15.28 4.79
CA LYS A 5 -24.14 14.65 3.48
C LYS A 5 -23.74 13.21 3.79
N SER A 6 -24.59 12.24 3.44
CA SER A 6 -24.25 10.82 3.56
C SER A 6 -22.88 10.62 2.94
N LYS A 7 -21.88 10.24 3.75
CA LYS A 7 -20.58 9.81 3.23
C LYS A 7 -20.89 8.64 2.31
N GLY A 8 -20.68 8.81 1.01
CA GLY A 8 -20.95 7.77 0.01
C GLY A 8 -20.13 6.50 0.29
N ASP A 9 -20.35 5.48 -0.53
CA ASP A 9 -19.72 4.17 -0.32
C ASP A 9 -18.18 4.24 -0.26
N PRO A 10 -17.53 3.38 0.54
CA PRO A 10 -16.08 3.30 0.60
C PRO A 10 -15.49 2.99 -0.78
N HIS A 11 -14.46 3.73 -1.17
CA HIS A 11 -13.80 3.56 -2.46
C HIS A 11 -12.29 3.82 -2.36
N VAL A 12 -11.54 3.16 -3.24
CA VAL A 12 -10.12 3.42 -3.43
C VAL A 12 -9.93 4.50 -4.48
N ARG A 13 -9.16 5.54 -4.18
CA ARG A 13 -8.80 6.59 -5.13
C ARG A 13 -7.41 6.34 -5.69
N LEU A 14 -7.30 6.50 -7.01
CA LEU A 14 -6.04 6.60 -7.75
C LEU A 14 -5.99 7.99 -8.38
N HIS A 15 -4.98 8.77 -8.04
CA HIS A 15 -4.86 10.13 -8.57
C HIS A 15 -4.06 10.14 -9.87
N LEU A 16 -4.43 11.01 -10.81
CA LEU A 16 -3.76 11.08 -12.11
C LEU A 16 -2.27 11.43 -11.99
N TYR A 17 -1.91 12.30 -11.04
CA TYR A 17 -0.50 12.66 -10.81
C TYR A 17 0.34 11.46 -10.37
N GLU A 18 -0.23 10.49 -9.66
CA GLU A 18 0.46 9.26 -9.26
C GLU A 18 0.76 8.42 -10.50
N MET A 19 -0.20 8.33 -11.42
CA MET A 19 -0.06 7.56 -12.65
C MET A 19 0.98 8.12 -13.61
N GLN A 20 1.25 9.42 -13.52
CA GLN A 20 2.26 10.11 -14.32
C GLN A 20 3.68 9.94 -13.77
N THR A 21 3.86 9.38 -12.58
CA THR A 21 5.20 9.15 -12.02
C THR A 21 5.92 7.98 -12.69
N PRO A 22 7.26 8.04 -12.87
CA PRO A 22 8.04 6.89 -13.34
C PRO A 22 7.87 5.67 -12.44
N ALA A 23 7.71 5.91 -11.13
CA ALA A 23 7.45 4.89 -10.12
C ALA A 23 6.14 4.13 -10.34
N TRP A 24 5.14 4.71 -11.01
CA TRP A 24 3.91 4.01 -11.41
C TRP A 24 4.03 3.35 -12.77
N GLN A 25 4.61 4.06 -13.74
CA GLN A 25 4.71 3.59 -15.13
C GLN A 25 5.55 2.31 -15.25
N THR A 26 6.56 2.16 -14.41
CA THR A 26 7.46 0.98 -14.36
C THR A 26 6.95 -0.17 -13.46
N LEU A 27 5.80 -0.03 -12.78
CA LEU A 27 5.23 -1.13 -12.00
C LEU A 27 4.67 -2.22 -12.90
N SER A 28 4.87 -3.47 -12.47
CA SER A 28 4.14 -4.61 -13.00
C SER A 28 2.63 -4.48 -12.73
N VAL A 29 1.82 -5.14 -13.56
CA VAL A 29 0.35 -5.18 -13.40
C VAL A 29 -0.03 -5.73 -12.01
N ASP A 30 0.69 -6.75 -11.56
CA ASP A 30 0.49 -7.37 -10.24
C ASP A 30 0.76 -6.38 -9.10
N ALA A 31 1.83 -5.59 -9.21
CA ALA A 31 2.16 -4.58 -8.22
C ALA A 31 1.13 -3.44 -8.17
N ARG A 32 0.60 -3.02 -9.34
CA ARG A 32 -0.49 -2.03 -9.38
C ARG A 32 -1.76 -2.56 -8.70
N ALA A 33 -2.15 -3.80 -8.97
CA ALA A 33 -3.29 -4.43 -8.33
C ALA A 33 -3.09 -4.58 -6.80
N LEU A 34 -1.90 -5.01 -6.37
CA LEU A 34 -1.55 -5.11 -4.96
C LEU A 34 -1.63 -3.77 -4.23
N LEU A 35 -1.19 -2.68 -4.88
CA LEU A 35 -1.30 -1.33 -4.31
C LEU A 35 -2.75 -0.90 -4.08
N LEU A 36 -3.68 -1.29 -4.96
CA LEU A 36 -5.10 -1.03 -4.77
C LEU A 36 -5.67 -1.80 -3.58
N GLU A 37 -5.31 -3.08 -3.42
CA GLU A 37 -5.71 -3.89 -2.26
C GLU A 37 -5.20 -3.30 -0.94
N LEU A 38 -3.93 -2.87 -0.91
CA LEU A 38 -3.37 -2.22 0.27
C LEU A 38 -4.11 -0.92 0.62
N ARG A 39 -4.51 -0.14 -0.39
CA ARG A 39 -5.32 1.08 -0.20
C ARG A 39 -6.75 0.76 0.25
N ALA A 40 -7.32 -0.36 -0.19
CA ALA A 40 -8.65 -0.81 0.26
C ALA A 40 -8.65 -1.20 1.74
N LEU A 41 -7.53 -1.74 2.23
CA LEU A 41 -7.35 -2.10 3.64
C LEU A 41 -6.98 -0.91 4.53
N TYR A 42 -6.44 0.16 3.95
CA TYR A 42 -6.06 1.35 4.69
C TYR A 42 -7.26 2.08 5.29
N ARG A 43 -7.22 2.33 6.60
CA ARG A 43 -8.24 3.07 7.35
C ARG A 43 -7.59 4.29 7.99
N GLN A 44 -8.02 5.49 7.58
CA GLN A 44 -7.51 6.77 8.11
C GLN A 44 -7.69 6.92 9.63
N SER A 45 -8.67 6.24 10.21
CA SER A 45 -8.93 6.28 11.66
C SER A 45 -7.97 5.42 12.50
N GLN A 46 -7.08 4.68 11.85
CA GLN A 46 -6.08 3.81 12.50
C GLN A 46 -4.68 4.36 12.19
N ALA A 47 -3.67 3.85 12.90
CA ALA A 47 -2.27 4.07 12.51
C ALA A 47 -2.09 3.71 11.02
N ASN A 48 -1.21 4.42 10.30
CA ASN A 48 -0.95 4.24 8.87
C ASN A 48 -0.15 2.94 8.59
N VAL A 49 -0.67 1.83 9.12
CA VAL A 49 -0.07 0.52 9.10
C VAL A 49 -1.12 -0.45 8.57
N VAL A 50 -0.84 -0.99 7.39
CA VAL A 50 -1.67 -1.98 6.72
C VAL A 50 -1.03 -3.34 6.91
N PHE A 51 -1.79 -4.29 7.45
CA PHE A 51 -1.36 -5.66 7.62
C PHE A 51 -1.87 -6.49 6.45
N LEU A 52 -0.95 -7.06 5.66
CA LEU A 52 -1.30 -7.95 4.56
C LEU A 52 -0.27 -9.07 4.45
N SER A 53 -0.67 -10.32 4.69
CA SER A 53 0.23 -11.46 4.50
C SER A 53 0.33 -11.83 3.02
N VAL A 54 1.42 -12.52 2.62
CA VAL A 54 1.56 -13.06 1.25
C VAL A 54 0.41 -14.00 0.91
N ARG A 55 -0.02 -14.85 1.86
CA ARG A 55 -1.15 -15.78 1.67
C ARG A 55 -2.46 -15.06 1.43
N GLU A 56 -2.73 -14.00 2.19
CA GLU A 56 -3.94 -13.19 2.00
C GLU A 56 -3.89 -12.41 0.68
N ALA A 57 -2.73 -11.85 0.32
CA ALA A 57 -2.53 -11.20 -0.97
C ALA A 57 -2.73 -12.18 -2.15
N MET A 58 -2.29 -13.44 -2.03
CA MET A 58 -2.58 -14.48 -3.03
C MET A 58 -4.08 -14.71 -3.19
N ARG A 59 -4.84 -14.78 -2.08
CA ARG A 59 -6.31 -14.95 -2.16
C ARG A 59 -6.99 -13.74 -2.79
N ARG A 60 -6.59 -12.53 -2.44
CA ARG A 60 -7.16 -11.27 -2.96
C ARG A 60 -6.91 -11.08 -4.45
N LEU A 61 -5.67 -11.30 -4.88
CA LEU A 61 -5.25 -11.10 -6.26
C LEU A 61 -5.50 -12.33 -7.15
N ASN A 62 -5.80 -13.48 -6.56
CA ASN A 62 -5.93 -14.76 -7.24
C ASN A 62 -4.70 -15.11 -8.12
N ILE A 63 -3.50 -14.89 -7.59
CA ILE A 63 -2.23 -15.19 -8.26
C ILE A 63 -1.30 -16.03 -7.38
N GLY A 64 -0.35 -16.70 -8.02
CA GLY A 64 0.63 -17.54 -7.33
C GLY A 64 1.61 -16.75 -6.45
N GLN A 65 2.15 -17.43 -5.43
CA GLN A 65 3.02 -16.86 -4.40
C GLN A 65 4.20 -16.05 -4.97
N ARG A 66 4.92 -16.61 -5.95
CA ARG A 66 6.09 -15.94 -6.56
C ARG A 66 5.75 -14.59 -7.19
N ARG A 67 4.56 -14.46 -7.78
CA ARG A 67 4.10 -13.19 -8.38
C ARG A 67 3.77 -12.17 -7.31
N VAL A 68 3.10 -12.59 -6.24
CA VAL A 68 2.83 -11.74 -5.07
C VAL A 68 4.13 -11.24 -4.44
N GLU A 69 5.11 -12.11 -4.23
CA GLU A 69 6.40 -11.73 -3.65
C GLU A 69 7.15 -10.72 -4.51
N ARG A 70 7.14 -10.91 -5.84
CA ARG A 70 7.68 -9.93 -6.80
C ARG A 70 6.92 -8.60 -6.75
N ALA A 71 5.58 -8.64 -6.69
CA ALA A 71 4.77 -7.44 -6.57
C ALA A 71 5.08 -6.65 -5.28
N PHE A 72 5.27 -7.34 -4.14
CA PHE A 72 5.73 -6.70 -2.91
C PHE A 72 7.15 -6.13 -3.05
N ALA A 73 8.07 -6.83 -3.72
CA ALA A 73 9.42 -6.34 -3.99
C ALA A 73 9.36 -5.06 -4.82
N ASP A 74 8.56 -5.06 -5.88
CA ASP A 74 8.37 -3.91 -6.77
C ASP A 74 7.89 -2.68 -6.00
N LEU A 75 6.80 -2.83 -5.23
CA LEU A 75 6.24 -1.71 -4.47
C LEU A 75 7.23 -1.15 -3.44
N LYS A 76 8.09 -1.97 -2.85
CA LYS A 76 9.14 -1.53 -1.92
C LYS A 76 10.22 -0.74 -2.65
N GLU A 77 10.71 -1.28 -3.76
CA GLU A 77 11.78 -0.68 -4.56
C GLU A 77 11.38 0.70 -5.09
N ARG A 78 10.16 0.82 -5.61
CA ARG A 78 9.62 2.11 -6.13
C ARG A 78 9.16 3.06 -5.02
N GLY A 79 9.27 2.70 -3.75
CA GLY A 79 8.94 3.57 -2.62
C GLY A 79 7.44 3.79 -2.38
N TRP A 80 6.58 2.89 -2.86
CA TRP A 80 5.13 2.93 -2.57
C TRP A 80 4.81 2.41 -1.18
N ILE A 81 5.57 1.41 -0.71
CA ILE A 81 5.39 0.79 0.61
C ILE A 81 6.70 0.75 1.38
N ARG A 82 6.63 0.99 2.68
CA ARG A 82 7.75 0.77 3.61
C ARG A 82 7.36 -0.33 4.61
N ILE A 83 8.26 -1.29 4.85
CA ILE A 83 8.05 -2.28 5.92
C ILE A 83 8.35 -1.61 7.26
N GLU A 84 7.37 -1.56 8.14
CA GLU A 84 7.53 -0.99 9.49
C GLU A 84 7.84 -2.07 10.53
N THR A 85 7.29 -3.27 10.35
CA THR A 85 7.65 -4.45 11.14
C THR A 85 7.70 -5.64 10.20
N LYS A 86 8.88 -6.27 10.07
CA LYS A 86 8.99 -7.58 9.41
C LYS A 86 8.29 -8.59 10.30
N GLY A 87 7.25 -9.26 9.80
CA GLY A 87 6.63 -10.37 10.51
C GLY A 87 7.72 -11.39 10.87
N SER A 88 7.93 -11.64 12.16
CA SER A 88 8.86 -12.67 12.62
C SER A 88 8.12 -13.99 12.71
N PHE A 89 8.71 -15.05 12.16
CA PHE A 89 8.21 -16.43 12.31
C PHE A 89 8.28 -16.94 13.76
N ASN A 90 8.89 -16.18 14.67
CA ASN A 90 9.14 -16.58 16.05
C ASN A 90 7.98 -16.27 17.02
N CYS A 91 6.85 -15.77 16.52
CA CYS A 91 5.64 -15.56 17.31
C CYS A 91 4.65 -16.68 17.01
N LYS A 92 4.09 -17.32 18.05
CA LYS A 92 3.13 -18.44 17.96
C LYS A 92 1.88 -18.15 17.08
N MET A 93 1.65 -16.89 16.73
CA MET A 93 0.70 -16.47 15.70
C MET A 93 1.50 -15.78 14.59
N GLY A 94 1.64 -16.43 13.42
CA GLY A 94 2.39 -15.87 12.29
C GLY A 94 1.91 -14.45 11.94
N GLN A 95 2.71 -13.45 12.30
CA GLN A 95 2.30 -12.07 12.13
C GLN A 95 2.38 -11.66 10.66
N ALA A 96 1.29 -11.06 10.17
CA ALA A 96 1.28 -10.41 8.87
C ALA A 96 2.28 -9.25 8.86
N SER A 97 3.00 -9.08 7.76
CA SER A 97 3.89 -7.93 7.57
C SER A 97 3.09 -6.63 7.66
N ALA A 98 3.62 -5.70 8.43
CA ALA A 98 3.09 -4.35 8.59
C ALA A 98 3.71 -3.44 7.52
N TYR A 99 2.86 -2.90 6.64
CA TYR A 99 3.25 -2.00 5.57
C TYR A 99 2.69 -0.60 5.78
N ARG A 100 3.56 0.39 5.67
CA ARG A 100 3.17 1.80 5.65
C ARG A 100 3.02 2.28 4.21
N LEU A 101 1.92 2.98 3.91
CA LEU A 101 1.69 3.62 2.62
C LEU A 101 2.34 5.01 2.63
N THR A 102 3.30 5.25 1.73
CA THR A 102 4.06 6.52 1.68
C THR A 102 3.26 7.72 1.16
N ASN A 103 2.12 7.42 0.52
CA ASN A 103 1.17 8.41 -0.04
C ASN A 103 0.06 8.81 0.95
N LYS A 104 0.05 8.24 2.16
CA LYS A 104 -0.98 8.55 3.16
C LYS A 104 -0.34 9.20 4.38
N GLU A 105 -1.08 10.12 4.98
CA GLU A 105 -0.73 10.75 6.25
C GLU A 105 -0.66 9.67 7.33
N ASP A 106 0.32 9.78 8.23
CA ASP A 106 0.26 9.00 9.46
C ASP A 106 -0.90 9.51 10.30
N GLY A 107 -1.63 8.62 10.98
CA GLY A 107 -2.79 8.97 11.81
C GLY A 107 -2.49 9.91 12.99
N SER A 108 -1.26 10.43 13.08
CA SER A 108 -0.84 11.47 14.02
C SER A 108 -1.16 12.86 13.45
N PRO A 109 -1.77 13.77 14.25
CA PRO A 109 -2.07 15.13 13.82
C PRO A 109 -0.82 15.85 13.28
N GLY A 110 -0.85 16.25 12.00
CA GLY A 110 0.22 17.01 11.35
C GLY A 110 1.31 16.20 10.64
N SER A 111 1.22 14.86 10.59
CA SER A 111 2.14 14.06 9.79
C SER A 111 1.89 14.25 8.30
N LYS A 112 2.94 14.58 7.53
CA LYS A 112 2.86 14.77 6.08
C LYS A 112 3.19 13.46 5.35
N PRO A 113 2.49 13.13 4.25
CA PRO A 113 2.85 11.97 3.44
C PRO A 113 4.25 12.19 2.85
N THR A 114 5.11 11.18 2.96
CA THR A 114 6.51 11.28 2.51
C THR A 114 6.63 11.28 0.98
N ASN A 115 5.67 10.66 0.28
CA ASN A 115 5.60 10.56 -1.18
C ASN A 115 6.93 10.08 -1.81
N ASP A 116 7.58 9.09 -1.19
CA ASP A 116 8.89 8.56 -1.62
C ASP A 116 8.89 8.14 -3.10
N PHE A 117 7.76 7.64 -3.61
CA PHE A 117 7.55 7.27 -5.00
C PHE A 117 7.75 8.44 -6.00
N MET A 118 7.54 9.69 -5.59
CA MET A 118 7.76 10.85 -6.47
C MET A 118 9.25 11.12 -6.72
N ARG A 119 10.13 10.68 -5.80
CA ARG A 119 11.57 10.89 -5.90
C ARG A 119 12.28 9.76 -6.64
N TRP A 120 11.62 8.61 -6.78
CA TRP A 120 12.19 7.46 -7.45
C TRP A 120 12.40 7.72 -8.94
N ARG A 121 13.58 7.31 -9.45
CA ARG A 121 13.94 7.35 -10.87
C ARG A 121 14.50 5.99 -11.27
N PRO A 122 14.20 5.50 -12.48
CA PRO A 122 14.81 4.27 -12.98
C PRO A 122 16.33 4.46 -13.09
N SER A 123 17.09 3.44 -12.70
CA SER A 123 18.53 3.43 -12.98
C SER A 123 18.75 3.40 -14.51
N PRO A 124 19.74 4.15 -15.03
CA PRO A 124 20.08 4.18 -16.46
C PRO A 124 20.44 2.81 -17.03
#